data_AF-A0A9W7AAT1-F1
#
_entry.id   AF-A0A9W7AAT1-F1
#
_cell.length_a   1.000
_cell.length_b   1.000
_cell.length_c   1.000
_cell.angle_alpha   90.00
_cell.angle_beta   90.00
_cell.angle_gamma   90.00
#
_symmetry.space_group_name_H-M   'P 1'
#
loop_
_entity.id
_entity.type
_entity.pdbx_description
1 polymer ?
#
loop_
_entity_poly.entity_id
_entity_poly.type
_entity_poly.pdbx_seq_one_letter_code
_entity_poly.pdbx_strand_id
1 'polypeptide(L)'
;MIQTFATYCLADALSNFIQHPTQKMDYGAVNQLLGREVDSQFWGTRTQHIFGVAACLAATDHGSQALFSKFLGTKNFSFARHPAAFVGHTVGFIGIGVMIYVGVDAVANPSHKAGERLVHVKSETYNTIRGSCTSWFEPYVPVAIAQAGLPKIANGWLGGALIPATLAYATVKGVGWDDWGDSGLNELEQKWAEEKRKAGQ
;
A
#
# COMPACT_ATOMS: atom_id res chain seq x y z
N MET A 1 -8.45 -5.28 14.10
CA MET A 1 -7.23 -4.47 13.95
C MET A 1 -6.01 -5.31 13.57
N ILE A 2 -5.54 -6.26 14.41
CA ILE A 2 -4.32 -7.06 14.12
C ILE A 2 -4.42 -7.86 12.80
N GLN A 3 -5.53 -8.57 12.58
CA GLN A 3 -5.73 -9.33 11.34
C GLN A 3 -5.78 -8.43 10.10
N THR A 4 -6.44 -7.26 10.19
CA THR A 4 -6.49 -6.26 9.12
C THR A 4 -5.11 -5.72 8.79
N PHE A 5 -4.35 -5.36 9.83
CA PHE A 5 -2.96 -4.91 9.69
C PHE A 5 -2.07 -5.95 9.01
N ALA A 6 -2.11 -7.21 9.47
CA ALA A 6 -1.34 -8.30 8.85
C ALA A 6 -1.77 -8.54 7.39
N THR A 7 -3.06 -8.43 7.09
CA THR A 7 -3.59 -8.55 5.72
C THR A 7 -3.03 -7.44 4.83
N TYR A 8 -2.99 -6.20 5.31
CA TYR A 8 -2.43 -5.08 4.55
C TYR A 8 -0.92 -5.18 4.38
N CYS A 9 -0.16 -5.58 5.41
CA CYS A 9 1.27 -5.82 5.26
C CYS A 9 1.55 -6.87 4.18
N LEU A 10 0.80 -7.98 4.20
CA LEU A 10 0.97 -9.05 3.22
C LEU A 10 0.53 -8.59 1.81
N ALA A 11 -0.58 -7.87 1.70
CA ALA A 11 -1.06 -7.33 0.43
C ALA A 11 -0.08 -6.33 -0.18
N ASP A 12 0.51 -5.45 0.62
CA ASP A 12 1.52 -4.50 0.19
C ASP A 12 2.79 -5.25 -0.30
N ALA A 13 3.29 -6.20 0.49
CA ALA A 13 4.42 -7.03 0.11
C ALA A 13 4.17 -7.81 -1.21
N LEU A 14 3.00 -8.44 -1.36
CA LEU A 14 2.62 -9.17 -2.57
C LEU A 14 2.48 -8.24 -3.78
N SER A 15 1.95 -7.03 -3.59
CA SER A 15 1.84 -6.05 -4.68
C SER A 15 3.22 -5.61 -5.20
N ASN A 16 4.20 -5.43 -4.31
CA ASN A 16 5.59 -5.16 -4.71
C ASN A 16 6.16 -6.31 -5.55
N PHE A 17 5.87 -7.57 -5.16
CA PHE A 17 6.30 -8.73 -5.95
C PHE A 17 5.63 -8.79 -7.32
N ILE A 18 4.34 -8.45 -7.42
CA ILE A 18 3.61 -8.42 -8.71
C ILE A 18 4.19 -7.35 -9.64
N GLN A 19 4.49 -6.17 -9.10
CA GLN A 19 5.03 -5.06 -9.89
C GLN A 19 6.48 -5.29 -10.29
N HIS A 20 7.27 -5.87 -9.39
CA HIS A 20 8.72 -5.97 -9.53
C HIS A 20 9.24 -7.39 -9.29
N PRO A 21 8.76 -8.41 -10.02
CA PRO A 21 8.97 -9.83 -9.70
C PRO A 21 10.43 -10.27 -9.76
N THR A 22 11.28 -9.51 -10.43
CA THR A 22 12.70 -9.83 -10.63
C THR A 22 13.65 -8.74 -10.11
N GLN A 23 13.12 -7.78 -9.35
CA GLN A 23 13.90 -6.67 -8.81
C GLN A 23 14.34 -6.95 -7.39
N LYS A 24 15.59 -6.57 -7.10
CA LYS A 24 16.09 -6.57 -5.73
C LYS A 24 15.55 -5.30 -5.05
N MET A 25 14.92 -5.48 -3.89
CA MET A 25 14.34 -4.40 -3.10
C MET A 25 15.05 -4.32 -1.74
N ASP A 26 15.17 -3.12 -1.18
CA ASP A 26 15.80 -2.92 0.12
C ASP A 26 14.77 -3.04 1.25
N TYR A 27 14.79 -4.19 1.94
CA TYR A 27 13.94 -4.45 3.11
C TYR A 27 14.65 -4.12 4.44
N GLY A 28 15.77 -3.40 4.41
CA GLY A 28 16.50 -2.98 5.61
C GLY A 28 16.94 -4.16 6.45
N ALA A 29 16.60 -4.16 7.75
CA ALA A 29 16.98 -5.24 8.67
C ALA A 29 16.68 -6.67 8.15
N VAL A 30 15.63 -6.85 7.34
CA VAL A 30 15.31 -8.16 6.72
C VAL A 30 16.38 -8.59 5.72
N ASN A 31 16.92 -7.66 4.93
CA ASN A 31 18.02 -7.94 4.00
C ASN A 31 19.32 -8.27 4.75
N GLN A 32 19.59 -7.63 5.90
CA GLN A 32 20.75 -7.96 6.75
C GLN A 32 20.72 -9.41 7.22
N LEU A 33 19.54 -9.94 7.60
CA LEU A 33 19.38 -11.33 8.01
C LEU A 33 19.71 -12.34 6.89
N LEU A 34 19.64 -11.91 5.63
CA LEU A 34 19.96 -12.69 4.45
C LEU A 34 21.39 -12.43 3.93
N GLY A 35 22.19 -11.64 4.65
CA GLY A 35 23.55 -11.27 4.25
C GLY A 35 23.61 -10.33 3.03
N ARG A 36 22.53 -9.59 2.76
CA ARG A 36 22.44 -8.67 1.62
C ARG A 36 22.80 -7.25 2.05
N GLU A 37 23.34 -6.48 1.11
CA GLU A 37 23.62 -5.04 1.30
C GLU A 37 22.33 -4.31 1.66
N VAL A 38 22.45 -3.31 2.54
CA VAL A 38 21.36 -2.44 3.00
C VAL A 38 21.88 -1.03 3.13
N ASP A 39 21.06 -0.06 2.76
CA ASP A 39 21.41 1.36 2.90
C ASP A 39 21.09 1.87 4.32
N SER A 40 19.95 1.42 4.86
CA SER A 40 19.47 1.75 6.20
C SER A 40 18.77 0.55 6.84
N GLN A 41 18.79 0.47 8.16
CA GLN A 41 18.11 -0.62 8.88
C GLN A 41 16.58 -0.48 8.88
N PHE A 42 16.07 0.75 8.70
CA PHE A 42 14.64 1.02 8.79
C PHE A 42 14.20 2.18 7.88
N TRP A 43 14.76 3.38 8.05
CA TRP A 43 14.36 4.56 7.29
C TRP A 43 14.65 4.42 5.79
N GLY A 44 13.69 4.78 4.93
CA GLY A 44 13.84 4.70 3.47
C GLY A 44 13.80 3.27 2.89
N THR A 45 13.40 2.28 3.70
CA THR A 45 13.30 0.87 3.30
C THR A 45 11.87 0.48 2.95
N ARG A 46 11.71 -0.57 2.14
CA ARG A 46 10.39 -1.17 1.86
C ARG A 46 9.70 -1.66 3.12
N THR A 47 10.47 -2.11 4.11
CA THR A 47 9.94 -2.56 5.40
C THR A 47 9.22 -1.44 6.14
N GLN A 48 9.83 -0.25 6.23
CA GLN A 48 9.17 0.92 6.82
C GLN A 48 7.88 1.25 6.07
N HIS A 49 7.93 1.25 4.74
CA HIS A 49 6.77 1.56 3.92
C HIS A 49 5.63 0.56 4.18
N ILE A 50 5.91 -0.75 4.10
CA ILE A 50 4.92 -1.82 4.30
C ILE A 50 4.25 -1.70 5.67
N PHE A 51 5.04 -1.56 6.74
CA PHE A 51 4.48 -1.46 8.08
C PHE A 51 3.77 -0.12 8.34
N GLY A 52 4.36 0.98 7.88
CA GLY A 52 3.83 2.33 8.08
C GLY A 52 2.49 2.53 7.38
N VAL A 53 2.42 2.20 6.09
CA VAL A 53 1.18 2.33 5.30
C VAL A 53 0.13 1.36 5.82
N ALA A 54 0.46 0.09 6.06
CA ALA A 54 -0.49 -0.87 6.60
C ALA A 54 -1.07 -0.46 7.96
N ALA A 55 -0.27 0.14 8.84
CA ALA A 55 -0.73 0.63 10.14
C ALA A 55 -1.72 1.79 9.98
N CYS A 56 -1.39 2.77 9.15
CA CYS A 56 -2.26 3.91 8.87
C CYS A 56 -3.57 3.48 8.22
N LEU A 57 -3.54 2.57 7.26
CA LEU A 57 -4.74 2.03 6.63
C LEU A 57 -5.59 1.22 7.60
N ALA A 58 -4.99 0.34 8.40
CA ALA A 58 -5.74 -0.45 9.39
C ALA A 58 -6.42 0.44 10.44
N ALA A 59 -5.73 1.49 10.91
CA ALA A 59 -6.33 2.46 11.83
C ALA A 59 -7.51 3.21 11.18
N THR A 60 -7.32 3.62 9.94
CA THR A 60 -8.31 4.38 9.15
C THR A 60 -9.55 3.53 8.81
N ASP A 61 -9.36 2.27 8.42
CA ASP A 61 -10.42 1.32 8.12
C ASP A 61 -11.28 1.06 9.37
N HIS A 62 -10.68 0.71 10.50
CA HIS A 62 -11.41 0.51 11.77
C HIS A 62 -12.11 1.79 12.24
N GLY A 63 -11.43 2.94 12.15
CA GLY A 63 -12.01 4.24 12.54
C GLY A 63 -13.20 4.63 11.68
N SER A 64 -13.10 4.44 10.36
CA SER A 64 -14.17 4.76 9.42
C SER A 64 -15.38 3.82 9.56
N GLN A 65 -15.16 2.51 9.74
CA GLN A 65 -16.23 1.56 10.01
C GLN A 65 -16.98 1.93 11.30
N ALA A 66 -16.27 2.32 12.35
CA ALA A 66 -16.89 2.78 13.60
C ALA A 66 -17.72 4.06 13.41
N LEU A 67 -17.18 5.03 12.67
CA LEU A 67 -17.87 6.30 12.38
C LEU A 67 -19.13 6.08 11.55
N PHE A 68 -19.03 5.34 10.44
CA PHE A 68 -20.17 5.07 9.56
C PHE A 68 -21.22 4.18 10.24
N SER A 69 -20.80 3.18 11.03
CA SER A 69 -21.73 2.37 11.85
C SER A 69 -22.56 3.25 12.78
N LYS A 70 -21.92 4.23 13.43
CA LYS A 70 -22.59 5.17 14.34
C LYS A 70 -23.51 6.13 13.59
N PHE A 71 -23.05 6.70 12.48
CA PHE A 71 -23.79 7.68 11.70
C PHE A 71 -25.01 7.07 10.99
N LEU A 72 -24.87 5.85 10.46
CA LEU A 72 -25.92 5.14 9.72
C LEU A 72 -26.75 4.21 10.60
N GLY A 73 -26.47 4.14 11.91
CA GLY A 73 -27.20 3.28 12.86
C GLY A 73 -27.10 1.78 12.56
N THR A 74 -26.02 1.33 11.88
CA THR A 74 -25.85 -0.07 11.45
C THR A 74 -24.82 -0.80 12.32
N LYS A 75 -25.24 -1.87 13.00
CA LYS A 75 -24.36 -2.67 13.87
C LYS A 75 -23.34 -3.54 13.13
N ASN A 76 -23.62 -3.93 11.88
CA ASN A 76 -22.76 -4.76 11.02
C ASN A 76 -22.49 -4.02 9.72
N PHE A 77 -21.94 -2.81 9.83
CA PHE A 77 -21.63 -1.99 8.68
C PHE A 77 -20.62 -2.71 7.77
N SER A 78 -20.88 -2.65 6.46
CA SER A 78 -20.00 -3.21 5.43
C SER A 78 -19.95 -2.26 4.25
N PHE A 79 -18.75 -1.84 3.86
CA PHE A 79 -18.55 -0.98 2.71
C PHE A 79 -19.11 -1.57 1.41
N ALA A 80 -19.11 -2.91 1.27
CA ALA A 80 -19.70 -3.60 0.12
C ALA A 80 -21.22 -3.34 -0.02
N ARG A 81 -21.92 -3.06 1.09
CA ARG A 81 -23.36 -2.76 1.10
C ARG A 81 -23.66 -1.25 1.04
N HIS A 82 -22.64 -0.41 1.20
CA HIS A 82 -22.77 1.04 1.29
C HIS A 82 -21.76 1.72 0.34
N PRO A 83 -21.99 1.67 -0.99
CA PRO A 83 -21.03 2.15 -1.97
C PRO A 83 -20.68 3.63 -1.80
N ALA A 84 -21.64 4.49 -1.44
CA ALA A 84 -21.36 5.90 -1.17
C ALA A 84 -20.45 6.12 0.05
N ALA A 85 -20.62 5.31 1.10
CA ALA A 85 -19.75 5.36 2.27
C ALA A 85 -18.36 4.79 1.96
N PHE A 86 -18.28 3.77 1.09
CA PHE A 86 -17.01 3.26 0.56
C PHE A 86 -16.25 4.36 -0.21
N VAL A 87 -16.91 5.12 -1.09
CA VAL A 87 -16.29 6.27 -1.76
C VAL A 87 -15.71 7.27 -0.76
N GLY A 88 -16.51 7.67 0.22
CA GLY A 88 -16.09 8.62 1.25
C GLY A 88 -14.93 8.10 2.10
N HIS A 89 -14.91 6.80 2.39
CA HIS A 89 -13.79 6.14 3.06
C HIS A 89 -12.53 6.16 2.19
N THR A 90 -12.62 5.73 0.92
CA THR A 90 -11.49 5.55 0.03
C THR A 90 -10.83 6.87 -0.36
N VAL A 91 -11.61 7.91 -0.66
CA VAL A 91 -11.06 9.21 -1.06
C VAL A 91 -10.70 10.08 0.15
N GLY A 92 -11.58 10.11 1.16
CA GLY A 92 -11.40 10.99 2.32
C GLY A 92 -10.50 10.38 3.38
N PHE A 93 -10.91 9.25 3.94
CA PHE A 93 -10.26 8.67 5.13
C PHE A 93 -8.88 8.09 4.80
N ILE A 94 -8.79 7.25 3.76
CA ILE A 94 -7.51 6.67 3.33
C ILE A 94 -6.53 7.77 2.90
N GLY A 95 -6.99 8.75 2.12
CA GLY A 95 -6.18 9.90 1.74
C GLY A 95 -5.60 10.63 2.95
N ILE A 96 -6.41 10.89 3.99
CA ILE A 96 -5.94 11.51 5.24
C ILE A 96 -4.91 10.64 5.96
N GLY A 97 -5.19 9.34 6.11
CA GLY A 97 -4.27 8.41 6.78
C GLY A 97 -2.89 8.37 6.12
N VAL A 98 -2.86 8.33 4.80
CA VAL A 98 -1.60 8.33 4.04
C VAL A 98 -0.93 9.71 4.05
N MET A 99 -1.69 10.81 3.99
CA MET A 99 -1.12 12.16 4.15
C MET A 99 -0.44 12.35 5.52
N ILE A 100 -1.03 11.79 6.59
CA ILE A 100 -0.40 11.77 7.92
C ILE A 100 0.91 10.98 7.87
N TYR A 101 0.90 9.79 7.27
CA TYR A 101 2.11 8.99 7.09
C TYR A 101 3.20 9.76 6.35
N VAL A 102 2.88 10.32 5.18
CA VAL A 102 3.81 11.11 4.35
C VAL A 102 4.36 12.32 5.12
N GLY A 103 3.50 13.01 5.87
CA GLY A 103 3.93 14.14 6.70
C GLY A 103 4.88 13.72 7.82
N VAL A 104 4.57 12.62 8.52
CA VAL A 104 5.43 12.06 9.57
C VAL A 104 6.75 11.58 8.97
N ASP A 105 6.73 10.88 7.85
CA ASP A 105 7.94 10.44 7.15
C ASP A 105 8.79 11.64 6.73
N ALA A 106 8.22 12.66 6.10
CA ALA A 106 8.93 13.87 5.70
C ALA A 106 9.62 14.59 6.88
N VAL A 107 9.05 14.53 8.08
CA VAL A 107 9.61 15.19 9.27
C VAL A 107 10.64 14.30 9.98
N ALA A 108 10.32 13.02 10.16
CA ALA A 108 11.09 12.11 11.00
C ALA A 108 12.19 11.34 10.25
N ASN A 109 12.04 11.15 8.94
CA ASN A 109 13.00 10.41 8.13
C ASN A 109 14.24 11.30 7.83
N PRO A 110 15.44 10.92 8.33
CA PRO A 110 16.64 11.71 8.15
C PRO A 110 17.14 11.72 6.69
N SER A 111 16.65 10.81 5.84
CA SER A 111 17.01 10.76 4.41
C SER A 111 16.43 11.94 3.62
N HIS A 112 15.41 12.63 4.14
CA HIS A 112 14.84 13.81 3.49
C HIS A 112 15.59 15.08 3.90
N LYS A 113 16.29 15.71 2.94
CA LYS A 113 16.95 17.01 3.13
C LYS A 113 15.94 18.12 3.39
N ALA A 114 16.29 19.09 4.25
CA ALA A 114 15.37 20.14 4.71
C ALA A 114 14.68 20.93 3.58
N GLY A 115 15.37 21.16 2.45
CA GLY A 115 14.81 21.84 1.27
C GLY A 115 13.89 20.98 0.39
N GLU A 116 13.91 19.66 0.55
CA GLU A 116 13.21 18.69 -0.30
C GLU A 116 11.94 18.14 0.36
N ARG A 117 11.81 18.26 1.68
CA ARG A 117 10.68 17.73 2.47
C ARG A 117 9.31 18.21 1.98
N LEU A 118 9.17 19.50 1.66
CA LEU A 118 7.89 20.03 1.16
C LEU A 118 7.57 19.53 -0.25
N VAL A 119 8.59 19.33 -1.09
CA VAL A 119 8.43 18.76 -2.43
C VAL A 119 7.97 17.31 -2.30
N HIS A 120 8.61 16.54 -1.41
CA HIS A 120 8.24 15.16 -1.11
C HIS A 120 6.78 15.05 -0.61
N VAL A 121 6.39 15.87 0.37
CA VAL A 121 5.00 15.86 0.88
C VAL A 121 4.00 16.12 -0.25
N LYS A 122 4.28 17.10 -1.12
CA LYS A 122 3.39 17.43 -2.24
C LYS A 122 3.30 16.32 -3.27
N SER A 123 4.44 15.77 -3.71
CA SER A 123 4.47 14.70 -4.70
C SER A 123 3.77 13.45 -4.19
N GLU A 124 4.11 13.01 -2.97
CA GLU A 124 3.54 11.80 -2.38
C GLU A 124 2.05 11.94 -2.05
N THR A 125 1.61 13.12 -1.64
CA THR A 125 0.17 13.39 -1.46
C THR A 125 -0.59 13.30 -2.78
N TYR A 126 -0.06 13.93 -3.85
CA TYR A 126 -0.68 13.87 -5.18
C TYR A 126 -0.77 12.43 -5.70
N ASN A 127 0.35 11.72 -5.62
CA ASN A 127 0.51 10.32 -5.99
C ASN A 127 -0.49 9.42 -5.24
N THR A 128 -0.64 9.65 -3.93
CA THR A 128 -1.61 8.96 -3.07
C THR A 128 -3.05 9.22 -3.47
N ILE A 129 -3.42 10.48 -3.76
CA ILE A 129 -4.79 10.83 -4.16
C ILE A 129 -5.10 10.19 -5.51
N ARG A 130 -4.19 10.29 -6.47
CA ARG A 130 -4.31 9.64 -7.79
C ARG A 130 -4.48 8.13 -7.64
N GLY A 131 -3.66 7.47 -6.82
CA GLY A 131 -3.74 6.04 -6.57
C GLY A 131 -5.00 5.60 -5.83
N SER A 132 -5.40 6.31 -4.76
CA SER A 132 -6.62 6.02 -3.97
C SER A 132 -7.89 6.16 -4.82
N CYS A 133 -7.88 7.07 -5.79
CA CYS A 133 -8.94 7.19 -6.80
C CYS A 133 -8.92 6.05 -7.85
N THR A 134 -8.11 5.00 -7.71
CA THR A 134 -8.10 3.84 -8.61
C THR A 134 -8.40 2.51 -7.93
N SER A 135 -8.49 2.45 -6.60
CA SER A 135 -8.78 1.24 -5.82
C SER A 135 -10.27 0.82 -5.81
N TRP A 136 -11.09 1.37 -6.70
CA TRP A 136 -12.55 1.16 -6.75
C TRP A 136 -12.99 -0.25 -7.07
N PHE A 137 -12.09 -1.11 -7.55
CA PHE A 137 -12.42 -2.47 -7.95
C PHE A 137 -12.45 -3.45 -6.76
N GLU A 138 -11.91 -3.08 -5.59
CA GLU A 138 -11.80 -3.96 -4.42
C GLU A 138 -13.12 -4.68 -4.06
N PRO A 139 -14.29 -3.99 -4.04
CA PRO A 139 -15.57 -4.63 -3.73
C PRO A 139 -16.05 -5.64 -4.78
N TYR A 140 -15.55 -5.57 -6.01
CA TYR A 140 -15.99 -6.43 -7.13
C TYR A 140 -15.15 -7.71 -7.27
N VAL A 141 -13.95 -7.76 -6.67
CA VAL A 141 -13.05 -8.92 -6.75
C VAL A 141 -13.68 -10.21 -6.19
N PRO A 142 -14.30 -10.21 -4.99
CA PRO A 142 -14.94 -11.43 -4.47
C PRO A 142 -16.10 -11.92 -5.36
N VAL A 143 -16.83 -10.99 -5.99
CA VAL A 143 -17.93 -11.31 -6.93
C VAL A 143 -17.39 -12.03 -8.16
N ALA A 144 -16.31 -11.53 -8.75
CA ALA A 144 -15.66 -12.15 -9.90
C ALA A 144 -15.13 -13.56 -9.57
N ILE A 145 -14.49 -13.74 -8.41
CA ILE A 145 -14.01 -15.06 -7.95
C ILE A 145 -15.18 -16.04 -7.77
N ALA A 146 -16.31 -15.58 -7.21
CA ALA A 146 -17.49 -16.41 -7.06
C ALA A 146 -18.08 -16.82 -8.43
N GLN A 147 -18.15 -15.89 -9.39
CA GLN A 147 -18.61 -16.15 -10.76
C GLN A 147 -17.71 -17.12 -11.53
N ALA A 148 -16.41 -17.16 -11.20
CA ALA A 148 -15.46 -18.14 -11.74
C ALA A 148 -15.61 -19.57 -11.14
N GLY A 149 -16.68 -19.83 -10.37
CA GLY A 149 -16.94 -21.14 -9.79
C GLY A 149 -16.18 -21.42 -8.49
N LEU A 150 -15.62 -20.38 -7.85
CA LEU A 150 -14.83 -20.51 -6.61
C LEU A 150 -15.48 -19.80 -5.40
N PRO A 151 -16.79 -20.01 -5.09
CA PRO A 151 -17.49 -19.28 -4.04
C PRO A 151 -16.93 -19.53 -2.63
N LYS A 152 -16.34 -20.71 -2.39
CA LYS A 152 -15.67 -21.00 -1.10
C LYS A 152 -14.42 -20.13 -0.88
N ILE A 153 -13.70 -19.80 -1.96
CA ILE A 153 -12.52 -18.93 -1.91
C ILE A 153 -12.96 -17.47 -1.77
N ALA A 154 -14.00 -17.07 -2.52
CA ALA A 154 -14.57 -15.73 -2.45
C ALA A 154 -15.04 -15.36 -1.02
N ASN A 155 -15.65 -16.30 -0.31
CA ASN A 155 -16.13 -16.09 1.06
C ASN A 155 -15.05 -16.29 2.14
N GLY A 156 -13.85 -16.73 1.77
CA GLY A 156 -12.72 -16.92 2.68
C GLY A 156 -11.85 -15.67 2.79
N TRP A 157 -10.93 -15.65 3.75
CA TRP A 157 -9.96 -14.54 3.92
C TRP A 157 -9.14 -14.27 2.64
N LEU A 158 -8.77 -15.33 1.91
CA LEU A 158 -7.98 -15.23 0.68
C LEU A 158 -8.70 -14.42 -0.41
N GLY A 159 -9.90 -14.83 -0.82
CA GLY A 159 -10.65 -14.16 -1.89
C GLY A 159 -11.45 -12.94 -1.45
N GLY A 160 -11.81 -12.88 -0.16
CA GLY A 160 -12.63 -11.80 0.40
C GLY A 160 -11.84 -10.61 0.95
N ALA A 161 -10.55 -10.77 1.25
CA ALA A 161 -9.73 -9.71 1.85
C ALA A 161 -8.33 -9.60 1.25
N LEU A 162 -7.57 -10.70 1.14
CA LEU A 162 -6.17 -10.64 0.71
C LEU A 162 -6.01 -10.28 -0.78
N ILE A 163 -6.70 -10.99 -1.68
CA ILE A 163 -6.64 -10.72 -3.13
C ILE A 163 -7.18 -9.32 -3.46
N PRO A 164 -8.36 -8.90 -2.96
CA PRO A 164 -8.85 -7.54 -3.17
C PRO A 164 -7.84 -6.46 -2.75
N ALA A 165 -7.29 -6.56 -1.54
CA ALA A 165 -6.30 -5.60 -1.03
C ALA A 165 -5.00 -5.62 -1.86
N THR A 166 -4.51 -6.81 -2.24
CA THR A 166 -3.28 -6.94 -3.04
C THR A 166 -3.43 -6.27 -4.40
N LEU A 167 -4.58 -6.50 -5.07
CA LEU A 167 -4.88 -5.85 -6.33
C LEU A 167 -5.02 -4.34 -6.14
N ALA A 168 -5.71 -3.88 -5.08
CA ALA A 168 -5.84 -2.46 -4.74
C ALA A 168 -4.48 -1.77 -4.64
N TYR A 169 -3.53 -2.34 -3.88
CA TYR A 169 -2.15 -1.83 -3.82
C TYR A 169 -1.45 -1.88 -5.18
N ALA A 170 -1.64 -2.96 -5.95
CA ALA A 170 -1.02 -3.09 -7.26
C ALA A 170 -1.49 -2.00 -8.23
N THR A 171 -2.77 -1.63 -8.21
CA THR A 171 -3.31 -0.55 -9.04
C THR A 171 -2.92 0.82 -8.48
N VAL A 172 -2.97 1.03 -7.17
CA VAL A 172 -2.57 2.28 -6.52
C VAL A 172 -1.14 2.65 -6.88
N LYS A 173 -0.17 1.73 -6.80
CA LYS A 173 1.22 2.09 -7.13
C LYS A 173 1.42 2.17 -8.65
N GLY A 174 0.84 1.25 -9.43
CA GLY A 174 0.98 1.27 -10.89
C GLY A 174 0.34 2.49 -11.56
N VAL A 175 -0.75 3.03 -11.01
CA VAL A 175 -1.43 4.22 -11.55
C VAL A 175 -1.05 5.48 -10.79
N GLY A 176 -0.85 5.43 -9.48
CA GLY A 176 -0.59 6.60 -8.64
C GLY A 176 0.87 7.06 -8.65
N TRP A 177 1.85 6.17 -8.84
CA TRP A 177 3.27 6.47 -8.63
C TRP A 177 4.10 6.52 -9.93
N ASP A 178 3.45 6.61 -11.09
CA ASP A 178 4.09 6.49 -12.40
C ASP A 178 5.03 5.27 -12.47
N ASP A 179 4.55 4.12 -11.98
CA ASP A 179 5.41 2.94 -11.78
C ASP A 179 5.14 1.82 -12.78
N TRP A 180 6.03 1.73 -13.78
CA TRP A 180 6.37 0.55 -14.58
C TRP A 180 7.90 0.53 -14.86
N GLY A 181 8.74 0.90 -13.87
CA GLY A 181 10.18 1.10 -14.08
C GLY A 181 11.01 1.38 -12.82
N ASP A 182 12.02 2.24 -12.92
CA ASP A 182 12.91 2.61 -11.80
C ASP A 182 12.36 3.77 -10.92
N SER A 183 11.08 4.10 -11.07
CA SER A 183 10.39 5.15 -10.31
C SER A 183 10.26 4.74 -8.84
N GLY A 184 10.69 5.58 -7.90
CA GLY A 184 10.52 5.30 -6.47
C GLY A 184 11.47 4.25 -5.90
N LEU A 185 12.59 3.99 -6.58
CA LEU A 185 13.72 3.23 -6.04
C LEU A 185 14.57 4.10 -5.12
N ASN A 186 15.00 3.54 -3.99
CA ASN A 186 16.06 4.16 -3.19
C ASN A 186 17.44 3.99 -3.86
N GLU A 187 18.47 4.67 -3.35
CA GLU A 187 19.80 4.70 -3.98
C GLU A 187 20.39 3.29 -4.19
N LEU A 188 20.20 2.38 -3.23
CA LEU A 188 20.67 1.00 -3.32
C LEU A 188 19.88 0.18 -4.37
N GLU A 189 18.57 0.38 -4.43
CA GLU A 189 17.71 -0.26 -5.44
C GLU A 189 18.06 0.21 -6.85
N GLN A 190 18.38 1.51 -7.02
CA GLN A 190 18.86 2.07 -8.29
C GLN A 190 20.19 1.45 -8.72
N LYS A 191 21.16 1.33 -7.80
CA LYS A 191 22.43 0.65 -8.05
C LYS A 191 22.22 -0.78 -8.55
N TRP A 192 21.36 -1.57 -7.89
CA TRP A 192 21.06 -2.94 -8.33
C TRP A 192 20.35 -3.01 -9.69
N ALA A 193 19.46 -2.06 -9.98
CA ALA A 193 18.80 -1.97 -11.28
C ALA A 193 19.81 -1.69 -12.39
N GLU A 194 20.77 -0.79 -12.17
CA GLU A 194 21.85 -0.49 -13.12
C GLU A 194 22.81 -1.68 -13.33
N GLU A 195 23.21 -2.36 -12.26
CA GLU A 195 24.06 -3.56 -12.35
C GLU A 195 23.41 -4.65 -13.20
N LYS A 196 22.11 -4.90 -12.99
CA LYS A 196 21.33 -5.86 -13.77
C LYS A 196 21.26 -5.46 -15.25
N ARG A 197 21.07 -4.17 -15.55
CA ARG A 197 21.07 -3.66 -16.94
C ARG A 197 22.42 -3.88 -17.62
N LYS A 198 23.53 -3.66 -16.91
CA LYS A 198 24.89 -3.89 -17.43
C LYS A 198 25.23 -5.37 -17.63
N ALA A 199 24.69 -6.26 -16.79
CA ALA A 199 24.92 -7.71 -16.89
C ALA A 199 24.09 -8.41 -17.98
N GLY A 200 23.07 -7.73 -18.53
CA GLY A 200 22.25 -8.22 -19.64
C GLY A 200 22.64 -7.71 -21.03
N GLN A 201 23.76 -6.96 -21.13
CA GLN A 201 24.42 -6.55 -22.37
C GLN A 201 25.66 -7.42 -22.60
#